data_AF-A0A5K1BJY0-F1
#
_entry.id   AF-A0A5K1BJY0-F1
#
_cell.length_a   1.000
_cell.length_b   1.000
_cell.length_c   1.000
_cell.angle_alpha   90.00
_cell.angle_beta   90.00
_cell.angle_gamma   90.00
#
_symmetry.space_group_name_H-M   'P 1'
#
loop_
_entity.id
_entity.type
_entity.pdbx_description
1 polymer ?
#
loop_
_entity_poly.entity_id
_entity_poly.type
_entity_poly.pdbx_seq_one_letter_code
_entity_poly.pdbx_strand_id
1 'polypeptide(L)'
;VPNLIMNVSTFIGSYITAFVLLWRLALVAFPSVVVLIIPGLMYGRILIGLARKMLEEYNKAAVIAEQAISSIRTVYSFVGESRTMAEFSKALDGSVKLGIRQGFAKGLAIGSNGITFAIWSFMVWYGSRLIMYHGANGGTVFAVGASIAVGGL
;
A
#
# COMPACT_ATOMS: atom_id res chain seq x y z
N VAL A 1 -13.10 -4.76 8.35
CA VAL A 1 -14.42 -4.24 7.89
C VAL A 1 -14.70 -2.83 8.41
N PRO A 2 -14.57 -2.52 9.73
CA PRO A 2 -14.87 -1.19 10.26
C PRO A 2 -14.03 -0.07 9.61
N ASN A 3 -12.72 -0.29 9.46
CA ASN A 3 -11.82 0.70 8.85
C ASN A 3 -12.15 0.98 7.38
N LEU A 4 -12.64 0.00 6.63
CA LEU A 4 -12.98 0.21 5.22
C LEU A 4 -14.24 1.07 5.08
N ILE A 5 -15.26 0.80 5.91
CA ILE A 5 -16.49 1.59 5.95
C ILE A 5 -16.19 3.02 6.41
N MET A 6 -15.32 3.17 7.43
CA MET A 6 -14.86 4.46 7.92
C MET A 6 -14.16 5.26 6.81
N ASN A 7 -13.17 4.67 6.14
CA ASN A 7 -12.40 5.38 5.12
C ASN A 7 -13.27 5.76 3.90
N VAL A 8 -14.17 4.88 3.46
CA VAL A 8 -15.11 5.20 2.38
C VAL A 8 -16.07 6.32 2.79
N SER A 9 -16.57 6.30 4.02
CA SER A 9 -17.46 7.36 4.53
C SER A 9 -16.74 8.70 4.65
N THR A 10 -15.51 8.70 5.17
CA THR A 10 -14.66 9.90 5.27
C THR A 10 -14.30 10.45 3.89
N PHE A 11 -14.00 9.58 2.92
CA PHE A 11 -13.73 9.98 1.53
C PHE A 11 -14.94 10.69 0.91
N ILE A 12 -16.14 10.11 1.03
CA ILE A 12 -17.36 10.72 0.48
C ILE A 12 -17.69 12.03 1.21
N GLY A 13 -17.64 12.04 2.55
CA GLY A 13 -17.97 13.21 3.36
C GLY A 13 -17.03 14.39 3.14
N SER A 14 -15.72 14.13 3.04
CA SER A 14 -14.71 15.15 2.75
C SER A 14 -14.87 15.74 1.34
N TYR A 15 -15.21 14.91 0.35
CA TYR A 15 -15.46 15.38 -1.01
C TYR A 15 -16.69 16.27 -1.11
N ILE A 16 -17.79 15.87 -0.48
CA ILE A 16 -19.02 16.67 -0.44
C ILE A 16 -18.72 18.03 0.22
N THR A 17 -18.02 18.01 1.36
CA THR A 17 -17.64 19.23 2.09
C THR A 17 -16.74 20.14 1.24
N ALA A 18 -15.79 19.56 0.51
CA ALA A 18 -14.92 20.28 -0.43
C ALA A 18 -15.70 20.96 -1.56
N PHE A 19 -16.67 20.27 -2.16
CA PHE A 19 -17.52 20.82 -3.22
C PHE A 19 -18.43 21.94 -2.72
N VAL A 20 -18.99 21.80 -1.51
CA VAL A 20 -19.89 22.80 -0.91
C VAL A 20 -19.13 24.09 -0.56
N LEU A 21 -17.94 23.97 0.02
CA LEU A 21 -17.16 25.14 0.45
C LEU A 21 -16.49 25.88 -0.71
N LEU A 22 -15.89 25.15 -1.65
CA LEU A 22 -15.06 25.77 -2.69
C LEU A 22 -14.99 24.89 -3.95
N TRP A 23 -16.10 24.85 -4.69
CA TRP A 23 -16.27 24.02 -5.89
C TRP A 23 -15.16 24.19 -6.95
N ARG A 24 -14.61 25.41 -7.11
CA ARG A 24 -13.52 25.67 -8.07
C ARG A 24 -12.23 24.92 -7.72
N LEU A 25 -11.90 24.82 -6.43
CA LEU A 25 -10.71 24.08 -5.96
C LEU A 25 -10.97 22.57 -5.95
N ALA A 26 -12.19 22.16 -5.59
CA ALA A 26 -12.60 20.75 -5.60
C ALA A 26 -12.54 20.14 -7.01
N LEU A 27 -12.97 20.86 -8.05
CA LEU A 27 -12.86 20.41 -9.44
C LEU A 27 -11.41 20.19 -9.87
N VAL A 28 -10.50 21.07 -9.45
CA VAL A 28 -9.07 20.97 -9.77
C VAL A 28 -8.40 19.82 -9.01
N ALA A 29 -8.91 19.46 -7.84
CA ALA A 29 -8.43 18.33 -7.04
C ALA A 29 -9.04 16.97 -7.44
N PHE A 30 -10.09 16.95 -8.27
CA PHE A 30 -10.72 15.70 -8.71
C PHE A 30 -9.76 14.74 -9.44
N PRO A 31 -8.95 15.21 -10.40
CA PRO A 31 -7.99 14.35 -11.10
C PRO A 31 -6.88 13.81 -10.20
N SER A 32 -6.44 14.57 -9.19
CA SER A 32 -5.33 14.14 -8.32
C SER A 32 -5.71 12.95 -7.46
N VAL A 33 -6.98 12.83 -7.09
CA VAL A 33 -7.51 11.70 -6.32
C VAL A 33 -7.55 10.41 -7.15
N VAL A 34 -7.93 10.50 -8.43
CA VAL A 34 -7.87 9.35 -9.35
C VAL A 34 -6.42 8.85 -9.50
N VAL A 35 -5.47 9.78 -9.57
CA VAL A 35 -4.03 9.49 -9.64
C VAL A 35 -3.51 8.80 -8.37
N LEU A 36 -4.11 9.05 -7.20
CA LEU A 36 -3.72 8.40 -5.94
C LEU A 36 -4.33 7.00 -5.77
N ILE A 37 -5.58 6.80 -6.21
CA ILE A 37 -6.31 5.53 -6.03
C ILE A 37 -5.77 4.43 -6.95
N ILE A 38 -5.48 4.75 -8.23
CA ILE A 38 -5.07 3.76 -9.23
C ILE A 38 -3.79 3.00 -8.82
N PRO A 39 -2.68 3.67 -8.44
CA PRO A 39 -1.48 3.00 -7.98
C PRO A 39 -1.75 2.16 -6.72
N GLY A 40 -2.51 2.70 -5.75
CA GLY A 40 -2.84 1.98 -4.52
C GLY A 40 -3.54 0.64 -4.77
N LEU A 41 -4.54 0.62 -5.65
CA LEU A 41 -5.24 -0.61 -6.05
C LEU A 41 -4.33 -1.58 -6.81
N MET A 42 -3.52 -1.07 -7.73
CA MET A 42 -2.58 -1.87 -8.52
C MET A 42 -1.52 -2.52 -7.63
N TYR A 43 -0.93 -1.77 -6.70
CA TYR A 43 0.01 -2.28 -5.70
C TYR A 43 -0.63 -3.34 -4.80
N GLY A 44 -1.85 -3.09 -4.31
CA GLY A 44 -2.59 -4.05 -3.50
C GLY A 44 -2.75 -5.40 -4.21
N ARG A 45 -3.15 -5.38 -5.49
CA ARG A 45 -3.28 -6.59 -6.33
C ARG A 45 -1.96 -7.33 -6.50
N ILE A 46 -0.88 -6.61 -6.81
CA ILE A 46 0.46 -7.19 -7.00
C ILE A 46 0.97 -7.80 -5.70
N LEU A 47 0.80 -7.12 -4.56
CA LEU A 47 1.23 -7.59 -3.25
C LEU A 47 0.50 -8.86 -2.83
N ILE A 48 -0.82 -8.93 -3.02
CA ILE A 48 -1.62 -10.12 -2.73
C ILE A 48 -1.14 -11.30 -3.59
N GLY A 49 -0.92 -11.06 -4.89
CA GLY A 49 -0.40 -12.08 -5.80
C GLY A 49 0.98 -12.61 -5.40
N LEU A 50 1.89 -11.72 -5.01
CA LEU A 50 3.23 -12.09 -4.52
C LEU A 50 3.17 -12.83 -3.18
N ALA A 51 2.32 -12.37 -2.26
CA ALA A 51 2.13 -13.02 -0.96
C ALA A 51 1.60 -14.46 -1.11
N ARG A 52 0.66 -14.69 -2.04
CA ARG A 52 0.14 -16.03 -2.32
C ARG A 52 1.22 -16.97 -2.85
N LYS A 53 2.05 -16.51 -3.80
CA LYS A 53 3.17 -17.28 -4.34
C LYS A 53 4.24 -17.57 -3.27
N MET A 54 4.52 -16.60 -2.40
CA MET A 54 5.43 -16.83 -1.27
C MET A 54 4.92 -17.89 -0.32
N LEU A 55 3.62 -17.86 -0.01
CA LEU A 55 2.99 -18.85 0.86
C LEU A 55 3.07 -20.26 0.25
N GLU A 56 2.85 -20.40 -1.06
CA GLU A 56 2.98 -21.68 -1.76
C GLU A 56 4.41 -22.25 -1.70
N GLU A 57 5.45 -21.43 -1.93
CA GLU A 57 6.84 -21.88 -1.80
C GLU A 57 7.22 -22.18 -0.34
N TYR A 58 6.71 -21.36 0.61
CA TYR A 58 6.95 -21.57 2.04
C TYR A 58 6.33 -22.88 2.53
N ASN A 59 5.14 -23.25 2.03
CA ASN A 59 4.48 -24.51 2.38
C ASN A 59 5.34 -25.73 2.00
N LYS A 60 6.11 -25.69 0.90
CA LYS A 60 7.01 -26.79 0.53
C LYS A 60 8.11 -26.98 1.58
N ALA A 61 8.72 -25.88 2.04
CA ALA A 61 9.72 -25.93 3.11
C ALA A 61 9.09 -26.40 4.43
N ALA A 62 7.87 -25.96 4.73
CA ALA A 62 7.12 -26.38 5.91
C ALA A 62 6.86 -27.90 5.92
N VAL A 63 6.49 -28.49 4.78
CA VAL A 63 6.29 -29.95 4.66
C VAL A 63 7.59 -30.72 4.92
N ILE A 64 8.73 -30.25 4.39
CA ILE A 64 10.04 -30.89 4.64
C ILE A 64 10.39 -30.83 6.12
N ALA A 65 10.18 -29.68 6.77
CA ALA A 65 10.40 -29.53 8.21
C ALA A 65 9.47 -30.43 9.02
N GLU A 66 8.20 -30.52 8.65
CA GLU A 66 7.21 -31.38 9.31
C GLU A 66 7.59 -32.86 9.20
N GLN A 67 8.01 -33.32 8.01
CA GLN A 67 8.49 -34.69 7.80
C GLN A 67 9.74 -34.99 8.63
N ALA A 68 10.69 -34.07 8.68
CA ALA A 68 11.92 -34.20 9.46
C ALA A 68 11.64 -34.33 10.97
N ILE A 69 10.73 -33.50 11.49
CA ILE A 69 10.34 -33.50 12.91
C ILE A 69 9.53 -34.75 13.25
N SER A 70 8.56 -35.10 12.40
CA SER A 70 7.71 -36.30 12.59
C SER A 70 8.53 -37.58 12.62
N SER A 71 9.58 -37.65 11.78
CA SER A 71 10.49 -38.82 11.68
C SER A 71 11.87 -38.57 12.28
N ILE A 72 11.97 -37.76 13.35
CA ILE A 72 13.26 -37.33 13.91
C ILE A 72 14.18 -38.48 14.31
N ARG A 73 13.61 -39.58 14.85
CA ARG A 73 14.38 -40.78 15.23
C ARG A 73 15.06 -41.42 14.01
N THR A 74 14.40 -41.41 12.86
CA THR A 74 14.93 -41.95 11.60
C THR A 74 16.02 -41.05 11.04
N VAL A 75 15.80 -39.72 11.04
CA VAL A 75 16.82 -38.75 10.59
C VAL A 75 18.10 -38.90 11.43
N TYR A 76 17.95 -39.03 12.75
CA TYR A 76 19.07 -39.22 13.66
C TYR A 76 19.78 -40.56 13.45
N SER A 77 19.03 -41.67 13.31
CA SER A 77 19.63 -43.00 13.12
C SER A 77 20.44 -43.14 11.82
N PHE A 78 20.10 -42.38 10.79
CA PHE A 78 20.83 -42.36 9.51
C PHE A 78 21.83 -41.21 9.40
N VAL A 79 22.03 -40.40 10.46
CA VAL A 79 22.89 -39.20 10.43
C VAL A 79 22.51 -38.26 9.27
N GLY A 80 21.20 -38.14 9.01
CA GLY A 80 20.64 -37.43 7.87
C GLY A 80 20.39 -35.93 8.10
N GLU A 81 20.84 -35.37 9.23
CA GLU A 81 20.57 -33.99 9.64
C GLU A 81 21.07 -32.97 8.62
N SER A 82 22.31 -33.13 8.15
CA SER A 82 22.93 -32.23 7.17
C SER A 82 22.20 -32.23 5.83
N ARG A 83 21.77 -33.40 5.36
CA ARG A 83 20.99 -33.57 4.13
C ARG A 83 19.62 -32.89 4.26
N THR A 84 18.93 -33.15 5.36
CA THR A 84 17.60 -32.59 5.61
C THR A 84 17.65 -31.06 5.71
N MET A 85 18.68 -30.53 6.36
CA MET A 85 18.94 -29.09 6.44
C MET A 85 19.20 -28.47 5.06
N ALA A 86 19.98 -29.14 4.20
CA ALA A 86 20.24 -28.69 2.84
C ALA A 86 18.97 -28.69 1.97
N GLU A 87 18.13 -29.73 2.08
CA GLU A 87 16.85 -29.82 1.38
C GLU A 87 15.88 -28.71 1.83
N PHE A 88 15.82 -28.43 3.14
CA PHE A 88 15.03 -27.32 3.69
C PHE A 88 15.53 -25.95 3.21
N SER A 89 16.85 -25.71 3.26
CA SER A 89 17.45 -24.47 2.77
C SER A 89 17.16 -24.23 1.28
N LYS A 90 17.27 -25.29 0.46
CA LYS A 90 16.95 -25.23 -0.97
C LYS A 90 15.48 -24.92 -1.23
N ALA A 91 14.57 -25.44 -0.40
CA ALA A 91 13.14 -25.13 -0.51
C ALA A 91 12.81 -23.66 -0.14
N LEU A 92 13.60 -23.04 0.74
CA LEU A 92 13.42 -21.64 1.15
C LEU A 92 13.93 -20.62 0.12
N ASP A 93 14.92 -20.95 -0.71
CA ASP A 93 15.51 -20.04 -1.70
C ASP A 93 14.45 -19.39 -2.62
N GLY A 94 13.43 -20.15 -3.01
CA GLY A 94 12.31 -19.65 -3.81
C GLY A 94 11.52 -18.56 -3.07
N SER A 95 11.24 -18.79 -1.79
CA SER A 95 10.51 -17.85 -0.93
C SER A 95 11.34 -16.59 -0.65
N VAL A 96 12.65 -16.72 -0.42
CA VAL A 96 13.58 -15.59 -0.24
C VAL A 96 13.62 -14.69 -1.48
N LYS A 97 13.77 -15.28 -2.67
CA LYS A 97 13.81 -14.52 -3.94
C LYS A 97 12.51 -13.76 -4.20
N LEU A 98 11.36 -14.37 -3.89
CA LEU A 98 10.06 -13.71 -3.97
C LEU A 98 9.91 -12.61 -2.91
N GLY A 99 10.47 -12.82 -1.72
CA GLY A 99 10.49 -11.84 -0.63
C GLY A 99 11.26 -10.58 -1.00
N ILE A 100 12.42 -10.73 -1.64
CA ILE A 100 13.21 -9.60 -2.16
C ILE A 100 12.40 -8.81 -3.20
N ARG A 101 11.74 -9.49 -4.14
CA ARG A 101 10.87 -8.82 -5.13
C ARG A 101 9.69 -8.11 -4.46
N GLN A 102 9.09 -8.70 -3.44
CA GLN A 102 8.04 -8.05 -2.66
C GLN A 102 8.58 -6.82 -1.93
N GLY A 103 9.79 -6.90 -1.37
CA GLY A 103 10.49 -5.79 -0.73
C GLY A 103 10.67 -4.60 -1.68
N PHE A 104 11.16 -4.84 -2.90
CA PHE A 104 11.27 -3.80 -3.93
C PHE A 104 9.90 -3.22 -4.33
N ALA A 105 8.89 -4.07 -4.52
CA ALA A 105 7.54 -3.61 -4.85
C ALA A 105 6.94 -2.73 -3.74
N LYS A 106 7.13 -3.11 -2.47
CA LYS A 106 6.73 -2.30 -1.31
C LYS A 106 7.51 -1.00 -1.24
N GLY A 107 8.83 -1.03 -1.46
CA GLY A 107 9.69 0.14 -1.49
C GLY A 107 9.24 1.16 -2.53
N LEU A 108 8.94 0.70 -3.75
CA LEU A 108 8.39 1.54 -4.81
C LEU A 108 7.02 2.11 -4.44
N ALA A 109 6.14 1.31 -3.83
CA ALA A 109 4.83 1.78 -3.38
C ALA A 109 4.96 2.89 -2.32
N ILE A 110 5.83 2.70 -1.32
CA ILE A 110 6.08 3.70 -0.28
C ILE A 110 6.70 4.95 -0.90
N GLY A 111 7.70 4.80 -1.77
CA GLY A 111 8.33 5.91 -2.48
C GLY A 111 7.37 6.72 -3.36
N SER A 112 6.36 6.06 -3.95
CA SER A 112 5.34 6.74 -4.75
C SER A 112 4.45 7.70 -3.95
N ASN A 113 4.42 7.62 -2.61
CA ASN A 113 3.75 8.62 -1.77
C ASN A 113 4.36 10.02 -1.89
N GLY A 114 5.54 10.17 -2.49
CA GLY A 114 6.10 11.47 -2.88
C GLY A 114 5.14 12.29 -3.75
N ILE A 115 4.30 11.63 -4.56
CA ILE A 115 3.28 12.28 -5.41
C ILE A 115 2.28 13.07 -4.56
N THR A 116 1.97 12.61 -3.34
CA THR A 116 1.08 13.31 -2.42
C THR A 116 1.60 14.71 -2.08
N PHE A 117 2.90 14.87 -1.88
CA PHE A 117 3.50 16.19 -1.62
C PHE A 117 3.39 17.12 -2.84
N ALA A 118 3.54 16.59 -4.06
CA ALA A 118 3.34 17.36 -5.28
C ALA A 118 1.88 17.84 -5.42
N ILE A 119 0.91 16.99 -5.08
CA ILE A 119 -0.52 17.35 -5.07
C ILE A 119 -0.78 18.46 -4.06
N TRP A 120 -0.26 18.35 -2.83
CA TRP A 120 -0.37 19.40 -1.82
C TRP A 120 0.23 20.73 -2.30
N SER A 121 1.41 20.71 -2.91
CA SER A 121 2.05 21.90 -3.46
C SER A 121 1.20 22.56 -4.55
N PHE A 122 0.63 21.75 -5.45
CA PHE A 122 -0.27 22.24 -6.50
C PHE A 122 -1.56 22.85 -5.95
N MET A 123 -2.16 22.22 -4.94
CA MET A 123 -3.36 22.74 -4.27
C MET A 123 -3.11 24.07 -3.57
N VAL A 124 -1.98 24.22 -2.89
CA VAL A 124 -1.58 25.48 -2.25
C VAL A 124 -1.34 26.57 -3.29
N TRP A 125 -0.66 26.25 -4.39
CA TRP A 125 -0.41 27.21 -5.48
C TRP A 125 -1.71 27.72 -6.12
N TYR A 126 -2.62 26.81 -6.49
CA TYR A 126 -3.89 27.19 -7.09
C TYR A 126 -4.80 27.91 -6.08
N GLY A 127 -4.83 27.44 -4.83
CA GLY A 127 -5.54 28.07 -3.72
C GLY A 127 -5.08 29.51 -3.49
N SER A 128 -3.77 29.77 -3.53
CA SER A 128 -3.20 31.12 -3.42
C SER A 128 -3.69 32.05 -4.54
N ARG A 129 -3.72 31.57 -5.78
CA ARG A 129 -4.26 32.34 -6.92
C ARG A 129 -5.74 32.65 -6.73
N LEU A 130 -6.52 31.72 -6.17
CA LEU A 130 -7.94 31.95 -5.91
C LEU A 130 -8.19 33.02 -4.85
N ILE A 131 -7.34 33.09 -3.83
CA ILE A 131 -7.40 34.14 -2.80
C ILE A 131 -7.10 35.51 -3.43
N MET A 132 -6.03 35.59 -4.23
CA MET A 132 -5.58 36.86 -4.82
C MET A 132 -6.53 37.43 -5.88
N TYR A 133 -7.08 36.60 -6.77
CA TYR A 133 -7.87 37.08 -7.92
C TYR A 133 -9.37 36.99 -7.74
N HIS A 134 -9.86 36.17 -6.81
CA HIS A 134 -11.31 35.90 -6.65
C HIS A 134 -11.80 36.19 -5.23
N GLY A 135 -10.96 36.75 -4.36
CA GLY A 135 -11.34 37.13 -3.00
C GLY A 135 -11.77 35.95 -2.12
N ALA A 136 -11.33 34.73 -2.46
CA ALA A 136 -11.63 33.56 -1.66
C ALA A 136 -10.99 33.68 -0.26
N ASN A 137 -11.70 33.27 0.78
CA ASN A 137 -11.17 33.31 2.14
C ASN A 137 -10.11 32.21 2.31
N GLY A 138 -8.92 32.58 2.80
CA GLY A 138 -7.79 31.65 2.97
C GLY A 138 -8.12 30.50 3.92
N GLY A 139 -8.96 30.74 4.93
CA GLY A 139 -9.45 29.70 5.84
C GLY A 139 -10.25 28.62 5.11
N THR A 140 -11.10 29.01 4.14
CA THR A 140 -11.90 28.08 3.34
C THR A 140 -11.02 27.26 2.39
N VAL A 141 -9.99 27.87 1.79
CA VAL A 141 -9.02 27.17 0.94
C VAL A 141 -8.24 26.12 1.73
N PHE A 142 -7.78 26.47 2.93
CA PHE A 142 -7.09 25.52 3.81
C PHE A 142 -8.01 24.39 4.26
N ALA A 143 -9.25 24.69 4.67
CA ALA A 143 -10.22 23.69 5.09
C ALA A 143 -10.56 22.68 3.97
N VAL A 144 -10.71 23.15 2.73
CA VAL A 144 -10.93 22.27 1.57
C VAL A 144 -9.69 21.43 1.26
N GLY A 145 -8.50 22.03 1.30
CA GLY A 145 -7.24 21.30 1.13
C GLY A 145 -7.05 20.18 2.17
N ALA A 146 -7.26 20.50 3.44
CA ALA A 146 -7.20 19.54 4.54
C ALA A 146 -8.26 18.45 4.40
N SER A 147 -9.49 18.80 4.02
CA SER A 147 -10.57 17.82 3.81
C SER A 147 -10.21 16.81 2.73
N ILE A 148 -9.71 17.26 1.58
CA ILE A 148 -9.32 16.38 0.48
C ILE A 148 -8.15 15.48 0.87
N ALA A 149 -7.19 16.00 1.63
CA ALA A 149 -6.05 15.21 2.08
C ALA A 149 -6.42 14.17 3.14
N VAL A 150 -7.29 14.52 4.09
CA VAL A 150 -7.82 13.57 5.08
C VAL A 150 -8.73 12.55 4.42
N GLY A 151 -9.50 12.94 3.40
CA GLY A 151 -10.32 12.05 2.60
C GLY A 151 -9.52 11.04 1.79
N GLY A 152 -8.35 11.44 1.28
CA GLY A 152 -7.47 10.59 0.48
C GLY A 152 -6.62 9.58 1.27
N LEU A 153 -6.70 9.59 2.61
CA LEU A 153 -5.91 8.76 3.53
C LEU A 153 -6.75 7.59 4.06
#